data_AF-A0A1I7VB21-F1
#
_entry.id   AF-A0A1I7VB21-F1
#
_cell.length_a   1.000
_cell.length_b   1.000
_cell.length_c   1.000
_cell.angle_alpha   90.00
_cell.angle_beta   90.00
_cell.angle_gamma   90.00
#
_symmetry.space_group_name_H-M   'P 1'
#
loop_
_entity.id
_entity.type
_entity.pdbx_description
1 polymer ?
#
loop_
_entity_poly.entity_id
_entity_poly.type
_entity_poly.pdbx_seq_one_letter_code
_entity_poly.pdbx_strand_id
1 'polypeptide(L)'
;MDQSKISRKLRKCLLQLQKHDPDVEISSVPTNILFVANSSPLCGLSYDELERIFNQFGESCDFMVFQSQRSYSFVIFQTVTAAQLAYQKLHGQIRSGLNSNALPFYIAFVKNVPAIKRTEPLYKPNNLWLLPDFINADEEATLITVIQDYMPSGKTLKNRKVIHFGFEFNYDNNMASEQPSPNPIPAACQPIIDRMLDAGIFKEEPDQLTVNIYEPGNGIPSHVDTHSAFSDTIASLSLLSDLVMEFRDFANTSTIYDVLLPRLSLAVMQGESRYRWKHGIAKRKYDVNPITNRLMPRKLRVSFTFRKVTREKCQCPFIEYCDWDRNGAMKIPDNDEYGATIEKRYVSAVYDSIADHFDITRHAQWNGIAKFLANFEPGTIVYDIGCGNGKYLKLDDSLIKVRFLVFESAILCIAVIHHLTTKRRRIRAIQEIIRILKSGGQACITVWAYEQKLSDEPSEYLKMRQKKRDVQMKSSRK
;
A
#
# COMPACT_ATOMS: atom_id res chain seq x y z
N MET A 1 -34.95 -15.53 -9.21
CA MET A 1 -34.14 -16.46 -10.04
C MET A 1 -34.74 -17.85 -9.92
N ASP A 2 -34.72 -18.66 -10.98
CA ASP A 2 -35.13 -20.08 -10.93
C ASP A 2 -34.30 -20.86 -9.87
N GLN A 3 -34.97 -21.68 -9.05
CA GLN A 3 -34.34 -22.47 -7.99
C GLN A 3 -33.29 -23.45 -8.53
N SER A 4 -33.53 -24.06 -9.69
CA SER A 4 -32.54 -24.96 -10.33
C SER A 4 -31.25 -24.20 -10.68
N LYS A 5 -31.39 -22.97 -11.19
CA LYS A 5 -30.25 -22.09 -11.49
C LYS A 5 -29.50 -21.66 -10.23
N ILE A 6 -30.20 -21.37 -9.13
CA ILE A 6 -29.60 -21.03 -7.83
C ILE A 6 -28.77 -22.21 -7.31
N SER A 7 -29.34 -23.41 -7.24
CA SER A 7 -28.67 -24.62 -6.76
C SER A 7 -27.41 -24.95 -7.57
N ARG A 8 -27.49 -24.85 -8.91
CA ARG A 8 -26.33 -25.06 -9.78
C ARG A 8 -25.21 -24.05 -9.53
N LYS A 9 -25.55 -22.79 -9.27
CA LYS A 9 -24.56 -21.74 -8.99
C LYS A 9 -23.95 -21.91 -7.60
N LEU A 10 -24.76 -22.20 -6.59
CA LEU A 10 -24.26 -22.52 -5.24
C LEU A 10 -23.29 -23.70 -5.29
N ARG A 11 -23.61 -24.78 -6.01
CA ARG A 11 -22.70 -25.93 -6.17
C ARG A 11 -21.33 -25.54 -6.71
N LYS A 12 -21.26 -24.62 -7.70
CA LYS A 12 -19.98 -24.11 -8.22
C LYS A 12 -19.20 -23.33 -7.16
N CYS A 13 -19.87 -22.50 -6.37
CA CYS A 13 -19.24 -21.77 -5.27
C CYS A 13 -18.72 -22.71 -4.17
N LEU A 14 -19.47 -23.76 -3.84
CA LEU A 14 -19.06 -24.75 -2.83
C LEU A 14 -17.87 -25.61 -3.30
N LEU A 15 -17.79 -25.93 -4.60
CA LEU A 15 -16.58 -26.58 -5.16
C LEU A 15 -15.34 -25.69 -5.04
N GLN A 16 -15.50 -24.38 -5.21
CA GLN A 16 -14.42 -23.42 -5.00
C GLN A 16 -14.02 -23.34 -3.52
N LEU A 17 -15.00 -23.31 -2.61
CA LEU A 17 -14.77 -23.39 -1.18
C LEU A 17 -13.95 -24.64 -0.83
N GLN A 18 -14.38 -25.83 -1.26
CA GLN A 18 -13.67 -27.09 -0.98
C GLN A 18 -12.23 -27.10 -1.50
N LYS A 19 -11.96 -26.44 -2.64
CA LYS A 19 -10.59 -26.31 -3.16
C LYS A 19 -9.72 -25.41 -2.28
N HIS A 20 -10.28 -24.32 -1.76
CA HIS A 20 -9.54 -23.32 -0.99
C HIS A 20 -9.40 -23.72 0.49
N ASP A 21 -10.47 -24.26 1.08
CA ASP A 21 -10.61 -24.66 2.48
C ASP A 21 -11.35 -26.00 2.58
N PRO A 22 -10.64 -27.11 2.31
CA PRO A 22 -11.23 -28.45 2.42
C PRO A 22 -11.65 -28.82 3.85
N ASP A 23 -11.18 -28.07 4.84
CA ASP A 23 -11.49 -28.20 6.26
C ASP A 23 -12.85 -27.60 6.67
N VAL A 24 -13.53 -26.87 5.78
CA VAL A 24 -14.86 -26.32 6.06
C VAL A 24 -15.95 -27.35 5.78
N GLU A 25 -16.72 -27.71 6.81
CA GLU A 25 -17.83 -28.65 6.69
C GLU A 25 -19.15 -27.94 6.35
N ILE A 26 -19.78 -28.36 5.26
CA ILE A 26 -21.13 -27.91 4.88
C ILE A 26 -22.16 -28.58 5.79
N SER A 27 -23.12 -27.80 6.28
CA SER A 27 -24.21 -28.28 7.12
C SER A 27 -25.52 -28.39 6.33
N SER A 28 -26.20 -29.52 6.45
CA SER A 28 -27.58 -29.71 5.96
C SER A 28 -28.63 -29.12 6.90
N VAL A 29 -28.27 -28.91 8.16
CA VAL A 29 -29.12 -28.24 9.16
C VAL A 29 -28.65 -26.80 9.39
N PRO A 30 -29.56 -25.88 9.75
CA PRO A 30 -29.18 -24.52 10.05
C PRO A 30 -28.17 -24.40 11.19
N THR A 31 -27.14 -23.59 10.97
CA THR A 31 -26.13 -23.21 11.95
C THR A 31 -26.09 -21.69 12.07
N ASN A 32 -25.33 -21.16 13.03
CA ASN A 32 -25.10 -19.73 13.16
C ASN A 32 -24.03 -19.20 12.18
N ILE A 33 -23.41 -20.06 11.36
CA ILE A 33 -22.33 -19.69 10.43
C ILE A 33 -22.81 -19.87 8.99
N LEU A 34 -22.72 -18.79 8.22
CA LEU A 34 -23.04 -18.77 6.81
C LEU A 34 -21.77 -18.65 5.98
N PHE A 35 -21.58 -19.57 5.03
CA PHE A 35 -20.77 -19.30 3.84
C PHE A 35 -21.59 -18.40 2.91
N VAL A 36 -21.01 -17.29 2.45
CA VAL A 36 -21.68 -16.34 1.57
C VAL A 36 -20.81 -16.10 0.33
N ALA A 37 -21.18 -16.65 -0.82
CA ALA A 37 -20.53 -16.35 -2.08
C ALA A 37 -20.95 -14.98 -2.63
N ASN A 38 -20.07 -14.39 -3.43
CA ASN A 38 -20.18 -13.05 -4.02
C ASN A 38 -20.21 -11.90 -3.01
N SER A 39 -19.50 -12.05 -1.90
CA SER A 39 -19.56 -11.15 -0.75
C SER A 39 -18.22 -10.47 -0.43
N SER A 40 -17.40 -10.28 -1.46
CA SER A 40 -16.07 -9.66 -1.35
C SER A 40 -15.97 -8.41 -2.23
N PRO A 41 -14.95 -7.55 -2.02
CA PRO A 41 -14.65 -6.44 -2.91
C PRO A 41 -14.42 -6.85 -4.37
N LEU A 42 -13.95 -8.08 -4.63
CA LEU A 42 -13.80 -8.64 -5.99
C LEU A 42 -15.14 -8.77 -6.73
N CYS A 43 -16.24 -8.82 -5.97
CA CYS A 43 -17.60 -8.92 -6.50
C CYS A 43 -18.34 -7.57 -6.44
N GLY A 44 -17.60 -6.48 -6.19
CA GLY A 44 -18.16 -5.14 -6.09
C GLY A 44 -18.86 -4.84 -4.76
N LEU A 45 -18.66 -5.65 -3.71
CA LEU A 45 -19.25 -5.41 -2.39
C LEU A 45 -18.20 -4.90 -1.41
N SER A 46 -18.39 -3.69 -0.88
CA SER A 46 -17.52 -3.14 0.18
C SER A 46 -17.79 -3.81 1.53
N TYR A 47 -16.82 -3.74 2.45
CA TYR A 47 -17.01 -4.27 3.82
C TYR A 47 -18.08 -3.50 4.61
N ASP A 48 -18.19 -2.18 4.40
CA ASP A 48 -19.29 -1.37 4.95
C ASP A 48 -20.66 -1.90 4.50
N GLU A 49 -20.81 -2.23 3.21
CA GLU A 49 -22.06 -2.78 2.69
C GLU A 49 -22.32 -4.20 3.21
N LEU A 50 -21.28 -5.04 3.28
CA LEU A 50 -21.39 -6.40 3.82
C LEU A 50 -21.89 -6.35 5.28
N GLU A 51 -21.24 -5.57 6.13
CA GLU A 51 -21.61 -5.42 7.53
C GLU A 51 -23.05 -4.89 7.66
N ARG A 52 -23.37 -3.78 6.98
CA ARG A 52 -24.71 -3.18 6.98
C ARG A 52 -25.81 -4.14 6.52
N ILE A 53 -25.51 -5.01 5.56
CA ILE A 53 -26.46 -5.99 4.99
C ILE A 53 -26.79 -7.08 5.99
N PHE A 54 -25.78 -7.64 6.66
CA PHE A 54 -25.96 -8.80 7.53
C PHE A 54 -26.35 -8.41 8.97
N ASN A 55 -25.91 -7.25 9.46
CA ASN A 55 -26.33 -6.71 10.77
C ASN A 55 -27.82 -6.31 10.82
N GLN A 56 -28.55 -6.31 9.71
CA GLN A 56 -30.02 -6.18 9.72
C GLN A 56 -30.73 -7.41 10.31
N PHE A 57 -30.04 -8.56 10.40
CA PHE A 57 -30.62 -9.83 10.81
C PHE A 57 -30.16 -10.29 12.20
N GLY A 58 -29.13 -9.65 12.78
CA GLY A 58 -28.62 -9.95 14.10
C GLY A 58 -27.73 -8.82 14.61
N GLU A 59 -27.65 -8.67 15.93
CA GLU A 59 -26.78 -7.67 16.57
C GLU A 59 -25.31 -8.07 16.39
N SER A 60 -24.52 -7.17 15.78
CA SER A 60 -23.06 -7.26 15.63
C SER A 60 -22.54 -8.63 15.17
N CYS A 61 -22.75 -8.93 13.88
CA CYS A 61 -22.20 -10.13 13.25
C CYS A 61 -20.67 -10.09 13.18
N ASP A 62 -20.09 -11.27 13.26
CA ASP A 62 -18.66 -11.49 13.04
C ASP A 62 -18.40 -11.87 11.58
N PHE A 63 -17.33 -11.34 10.99
CA PHE A 63 -17.01 -11.60 9.58
C PHE A 63 -15.59 -12.15 9.41
N MET A 64 -15.45 -13.17 8.56
CA MET A 64 -14.16 -13.62 8.04
C MET A 64 -14.11 -13.37 6.53
N VAL A 65 -13.15 -12.56 6.09
CA VAL A 65 -13.03 -12.06 4.71
C VAL A 65 -11.62 -12.27 4.16
N PHE A 66 -11.47 -12.24 2.84
CA PHE A 66 -10.18 -12.48 2.19
C PHE A 66 -9.89 -11.38 1.17
N GLN A 67 -8.96 -10.48 1.49
CA GLN A 67 -8.78 -9.18 0.82
C GLN A 67 -8.66 -9.25 -0.72
N SER A 68 -7.96 -10.24 -1.27
CA SER A 68 -7.63 -10.28 -2.71
C SER A 68 -7.68 -11.67 -3.34
N GLN A 69 -8.10 -12.71 -2.60
CA GLN A 69 -7.98 -14.09 -3.06
C GLN A 69 -9.32 -14.78 -3.33
N ARG A 70 -10.42 -14.32 -2.72
CA ARG A 70 -11.67 -15.09 -2.66
C ARG A 70 -12.88 -14.21 -2.89
N SER A 71 -13.82 -14.74 -3.66
CA SER A 71 -15.10 -14.10 -3.98
C SER A 71 -16.17 -14.30 -2.90
N TYR A 72 -15.81 -14.80 -1.72
CA TYR A 72 -16.74 -15.17 -0.65
C TYR A 72 -16.21 -14.76 0.72
N SER A 73 -17.10 -14.78 1.70
CA SER A 73 -16.83 -14.52 3.12
C SER A 73 -17.63 -15.48 3.99
N PHE A 74 -17.29 -15.52 5.27
CA PHE A 74 -18.09 -16.18 6.30
C PHE A 74 -18.72 -15.14 7.20
N VAL A 75 -20.02 -15.29 7.47
CA VAL A 75 -20.77 -14.46 8.39
C VAL A 75 -21.19 -15.32 9.57
N ILE A 76 -20.82 -14.89 10.77
CA ILE A 76 -21.03 -15.63 12.01
C ILE A 76 -22.00 -14.81 12.86
N PHE A 77 -23.19 -15.38 13.05
CA PHE A 77 -24.24 -14.79 13.87
C PHE A 77 -24.13 -15.27 15.31
N GLN A 78 -24.70 -14.48 16.23
CA GLN A 78 -24.85 -14.88 17.63
C GLN A 78 -25.86 -16.03 17.80
N THR A 79 -26.87 -16.11 16.92
CA THR A 79 -27.94 -17.13 17.00
C THR A 79 -28.18 -17.82 15.66
N VAL A 80 -28.60 -19.09 15.72
CA VAL A 80 -29.00 -19.85 14.53
C VAL A 80 -30.22 -19.22 13.84
N THR A 81 -31.16 -18.69 14.62
CA THR A 81 -32.38 -18.03 14.12
C THR A 81 -32.07 -16.82 13.25
N ALA A 82 -31.11 -15.97 13.67
CA ALA A 82 -30.67 -14.82 12.88
C ALA A 82 -30.04 -15.24 11.54
N ALA A 83 -29.17 -16.26 11.57
CA ALA A 83 -28.55 -16.82 10.37
C ALA A 83 -29.60 -17.43 9.41
N GLN A 84 -30.62 -18.11 9.94
CA GLN A 84 -31.75 -18.64 9.16
C GLN A 84 -32.53 -17.53 8.48
N LEU A 85 -32.86 -16.46 9.20
CA LEU A 85 -33.58 -15.33 8.64
C LEU A 85 -32.78 -14.64 7.52
N ALA A 86 -31.48 -14.44 7.74
CA ALA A 86 -30.58 -13.91 6.71
C ALA A 86 -30.54 -14.82 5.48
N TYR A 87 -30.39 -16.15 5.66
CA TYR A 87 -30.42 -17.11 4.56
C TYR A 87 -31.72 -17.00 3.75
N GLN A 88 -32.88 -17.04 4.42
CA GLN A 88 -34.19 -16.98 3.76
C GLN A 88 -34.40 -15.70 2.94
N LYS A 89 -33.89 -14.57 3.43
CA LYS A 89 -34.07 -13.27 2.77
C LYS A 89 -33.03 -13.01 1.68
N LEU A 90 -31.84 -13.57 1.77
CA LEU A 90 -30.70 -13.17 0.93
C LEU A 90 -30.27 -14.20 -0.10
N HIS A 91 -30.58 -15.48 0.12
CA HIS A 91 -30.15 -16.55 -0.76
C HIS A 91 -30.74 -16.40 -2.18
N GLY A 92 -29.88 -16.30 -3.19
CA GLY A 92 -30.26 -16.18 -4.60
C GLY A 92 -30.84 -14.83 -5.01
N GLN A 93 -30.84 -13.83 -4.12
CA GLN A 93 -31.37 -12.50 -4.37
C GLN A 93 -30.28 -11.53 -4.88
N ILE A 94 -30.64 -10.70 -5.87
CA ILE A 94 -29.85 -9.54 -6.29
C ILE A 94 -30.40 -8.35 -5.49
N ARG A 95 -29.56 -7.68 -4.69
CA ARG A 95 -30.02 -6.58 -3.83
C ARG A 95 -30.31 -5.32 -4.64
N SER A 96 -31.50 -4.76 -4.48
CA SER A 96 -31.82 -3.40 -4.90
C SER A 96 -30.99 -2.39 -4.09
N GLY A 97 -30.37 -1.42 -4.76
CA GLY A 97 -29.57 -0.37 -4.12
C GLY A 97 -28.08 -0.66 -3.91
N LEU A 98 -27.58 -1.81 -4.39
CA LEU A 98 -26.14 -2.00 -4.62
C LEU A 98 -25.76 -1.49 -6.01
N ASN A 99 -24.46 -1.31 -6.26
CA ASN A 99 -23.94 -0.91 -7.57
C ASN A 99 -24.43 -1.84 -8.71
N SER A 100 -24.42 -1.33 -9.94
CA SER A 100 -24.95 -2.04 -11.14
C SER A 100 -24.27 -3.38 -11.43
N ASN A 101 -23.15 -3.69 -10.77
CA ASN A 101 -22.37 -4.91 -10.95
C ASN A 101 -22.57 -5.93 -9.82
N ALA A 102 -23.43 -5.66 -8.84
CA ALA A 102 -23.64 -6.54 -7.69
C ALA A 102 -24.21 -7.91 -8.12
N LEU A 103 -23.50 -8.96 -7.74
CA LEU A 103 -23.91 -10.35 -8.00
C LEU A 103 -24.84 -10.87 -6.89
N PRO A 104 -25.74 -11.82 -7.18
CA PRO A 104 -26.58 -12.43 -6.17
C PRO A 104 -25.75 -13.22 -5.15
N PHE A 105 -26.16 -13.21 -3.88
CA PHE A 105 -25.54 -14.04 -2.86
C PHE A 105 -25.94 -15.51 -3.02
N TYR A 106 -24.96 -16.42 -2.96
CA TYR A 106 -25.22 -17.85 -2.82
C TYR A 106 -24.72 -18.28 -1.45
N ILE A 107 -25.64 -18.76 -0.63
CA ILE A 107 -25.45 -18.96 0.81
C ILE A 107 -25.60 -20.43 1.14
N ALA A 108 -24.77 -20.95 2.04
CA ALA A 108 -24.94 -22.26 2.66
C ALA A 108 -24.63 -22.17 4.16
N PHE A 109 -25.26 -23.03 4.94
CA PHE A 109 -24.87 -23.23 6.34
C PHE A 109 -23.58 -24.06 6.39
N VAL A 110 -22.66 -23.67 7.27
CA VAL A 110 -21.42 -24.43 7.53
C VAL A 110 -21.27 -24.65 9.03
N LYS A 111 -20.56 -25.70 9.43
CA LYS A 111 -20.34 -26.01 10.85
C LYS A 111 -19.18 -25.24 11.46
N ASN A 112 -18.22 -24.83 10.64
CA ASN A 112 -17.01 -24.14 11.05
C ASN A 112 -16.56 -23.13 9.99
N VAL A 113 -15.66 -22.23 10.40
CA VAL A 113 -14.88 -21.38 9.49
C VAL A 113 -13.53 -22.04 9.20
N PRO A 114 -12.83 -21.63 8.12
CA PRO A 114 -11.50 -22.14 7.81
C PRO A 114 -10.55 -22.00 9.01
N ALA A 115 -9.74 -23.03 9.23
CA ALA A 115 -8.66 -23.00 10.20
C ALA A 115 -7.62 -21.94 9.82
N ILE A 116 -6.96 -21.37 10.84
CA ILE A 116 -5.89 -20.40 10.64
C ILE A 116 -4.70 -21.12 10.01
N LYS A 117 -4.50 -20.90 8.71
CA LYS A 117 -3.33 -21.40 7.97
C LYS A 117 -2.19 -20.41 8.21
N ARG A 118 -1.27 -20.73 9.13
CA ARG A 118 -0.02 -19.98 9.28
C ARG A 118 0.87 -20.25 8.07
N THR A 119 0.71 -19.47 7.02
CA THR A 119 1.74 -19.35 5.98
C THR A 119 2.75 -18.33 6.47
N GLU A 120 3.98 -18.77 6.76
CA GLU A 120 5.06 -17.80 6.95
C GLU A 120 5.24 -17.04 5.63
N PRO A 121 5.13 -15.71 5.64
CA PRO A 121 5.40 -14.95 4.44
C PRO A 121 6.87 -15.14 4.07
N LEU A 122 7.11 -15.38 2.79
CA LEU A 122 8.44 -15.61 2.24
C LEU A 122 9.41 -14.44 2.55
N TYR A 123 8.87 -13.24 2.73
CA TYR A 123 9.61 -12.03 3.08
C TYR A 123 8.90 -11.29 4.20
N LYS A 124 9.60 -11.09 5.32
CA LYS A 124 9.20 -10.26 6.45
C LYS A 124 10.34 -9.31 6.82
N PRO A 125 10.04 -8.11 7.36
CA PRO A 125 11.07 -7.21 7.86
C PRO A 125 11.85 -7.87 9.01
N ASN A 126 13.17 -7.98 8.86
CA ASN A 126 14.04 -8.39 9.96
C ASN A 126 14.07 -7.30 11.03
N ASN A 127 14.27 -7.72 12.29
CA ASN A 127 14.37 -6.82 13.45
C ASN A 127 13.12 -5.95 13.69
N LEU A 128 11.94 -6.49 13.35
CA LEU A 128 10.65 -5.99 13.77
C LEU A 128 10.09 -6.88 14.87
N TRP A 129 9.79 -6.31 16.04
CA TRP A 129 9.18 -7.04 17.15
C TRP A 129 7.87 -6.39 17.59
N LEU A 130 6.97 -7.21 18.10
CA LEU A 130 5.73 -6.79 18.72
C LEU A 130 5.69 -7.36 20.13
N LEU A 131 5.62 -6.49 21.12
CA LEU A 131 5.47 -6.84 22.53
C LEU A 131 4.00 -6.59 22.90
N PRO A 132 3.16 -7.65 23.00
CA PRO A 132 1.78 -7.50 23.45
C PRO A 132 1.75 -7.11 24.93
N ASP A 133 0.67 -6.43 25.35
CA ASP A 133 0.42 -6.07 26.75
C ASP A 133 1.62 -5.39 27.43
N PHE A 134 2.34 -4.56 26.65
CA PHE A 134 3.54 -3.84 27.12
C PHE A 134 3.21 -2.78 28.17
N ILE A 135 1.99 -2.24 28.12
CA ILE A 135 1.39 -1.40 29.17
C ILE A 135 0.09 -2.03 29.66
N ASN A 136 -0.41 -1.59 30.80
CA ASN A 136 -1.74 -1.95 31.28
C ASN A 136 -2.80 -0.85 31.01
N ALA A 137 -4.06 -1.12 31.35
CA ALA A 137 -5.17 -0.20 31.10
C ALA A 137 -5.10 1.10 31.94
N ASP A 138 -4.50 1.07 33.13
CA ASP A 138 -4.36 2.24 34.00
C ASP A 138 -3.27 3.19 33.48
N GLU A 139 -2.17 2.61 32.99
CA GLU A 139 -1.12 3.35 32.28
C GLU A 139 -1.67 3.99 31.01
N GLU A 140 -2.46 3.24 30.23
CA GLU A 140 -3.11 3.78 29.04
C GLU A 140 -4.03 4.95 29.38
N ALA A 141 -4.89 4.80 30.40
CA ALA A 141 -5.78 5.85 30.84
C ALA A 141 -4.99 7.11 31.24
N THR A 142 -3.91 6.95 32.01
CA THR A 142 -3.02 8.05 32.42
C THR A 142 -2.42 8.77 31.20
N LEU A 143 -1.87 8.02 30.24
CA LEU A 143 -1.30 8.60 29.01
C LEU A 143 -2.35 9.35 28.19
N ILE A 144 -3.57 8.82 28.09
CA ILE A 144 -4.68 9.46 27.38
C ILE A 144 -5.11 10.75 28.07
N THR A 145 -5.27 10.75 29.39
CA THR A 145 -5.59 11.96 30.17
C THR A 145 -4.55 13.04 29.95
N VAL A 146 -3.25 12.70 29.98
CA VAL A 146 -2.17 13.67 29.77
C VAL A 146 -2.25 14.33 28.40
N ILE A 147 -2.53 13.59 27.33
CA ILE A 147 -2.58 14.18 25.98
C ILE A 147 -3.89 14.90 25.67
N GLN A 148 -4.96 14.71 26.46
CA GLN A 148 -6.24 15.41 26.26
C GLN A 148 -6.06 16.93 26.29
N ASP A 149 -5.23 17.43 27.20
CA ASP A 149 -4.93 18.86 27.34
C ASP A 149 -4.21 19.43 26.11
N TYR A 150 -3.48 18.59 25.38
CA TYR A 150 -2.72 18.99 24.19
C TYR A 150 -3.51 18.77 22.88
N MET A 151 -4.59 17.97 22.89
CA MET A 151 -5.39 17.69 21.69
C MET A 151 -5.96 18.94 20.99
N PRO A 152 -6.38 20.02 21.69
CA PRO A 152 -6.82 21.26 21.04
C PRO A 152 -5.69 21.96 20.27
N SER A 153 -4.45 21.82 20.74
CA SER A 153 -3.25 22.44 20.14
C SER A 153 -2.58 21.60 19.05
N GLY A 154 -3.04 20.36 18.84
CA GLY A 154 -2.45 19.43 17.89
C GLY A 154 -2.54 19.90 16.44
N LYS A 155 -1.42 19.84 15.71
CA LYS A 155 -1.38 20.16 14.29
C LYS A 155 -2.14 19.09 13.51
N THR A 156 -3.03 19.50 12.62
CA THR A 156 -3.72 18.56 11.70
C THR A 156 -2.86 18.34 10.48
N LEU A 157 -2.39 17.10 10.28
CA LEU A 157 -1.57 16.71 9.14
C LEU A 157 -2.33 15.74 8.23
N LYS A 158 -2.68 16.24 7.05
CA LYS A 158 -3.60 15.60 6.11
C LYS A 158 -4.97 15.37 6.79
N ASN A 159 -5.18 14.19 7.36
CA ASN A 159 -6.46 13.81 7.98
C ASN A 159 -6.30 13.44 9.47
N ARG A 160 -5.08 13.39 10.01
CA ARG A 160 -4.81 12.95 11.39
C ARG A 160 -4.29 14.11 12.24
N LYS A 161 -4.54 14.07 13.55
CA LYS A 161 -3.93 15.03 14.49
C LYS A 161 -2.59 14.49 14.98
N VAL A 162 -1.61 15.38 15.09
CA VAL A 162 -0.26 15.04 15.56
C VAL A 162 0.20 16.04 16.60
N ILE A 163 0.87 15.53 17.63
CA ILE A 163 1.47 16.30 18.72
C ILE A 163 2.91 15.84 18.88
N HIS A 164 3.84 16.77 19.09
CA HIS A 164 5.26 16.50 19.29
C HIS A 164 5.71 16.95 20.67
N PHE A 165 6.55 16.12 21.29
CA PHE A 165 7.21 16.40 22.55
C PHE A 165 8.72 16.14 22.42
N GLY A 166 9.52 16.84 23.22
CA GLY A 166 10.99 16.80 23.21
C GLY A 166 11.57 17.61 22.05
N PHE A 167 11.37 17.14 20.81
CA PHE A 167 11.72 17.88 19.58
C PHE A 167 10.53 17.93 18.63
N GLU A 168 10.33 19.07 17.97
CA GLU A 168 9.34 19.16 16.90
C GLU A 168 9.85 18.46 15.64
N PHE A 169 8.97 17.76 14.94
CA PHE A 169 9.31 17.22 13.62
C PHE A 169 8.89 18.21 12.53
N ASN A 170 9.87 18.66 11.75
CA ASN A 170 9.61 19.53 10.61
C ASN A 170 9.27 18.67 9.38
N TYR A 171 8.04 18.80 8.89
CA TYR A 171 7.52 18.01 7.77
C TYR A 171 7.95 18.51 6.38
N ASP A 172 8.56 19.70 6.29
CA ASP A 172 9.06 20.24 5.02
C ASP A 172 10.41 19.62 4.65
N ASN A 173 11.25 19.35 5.66
CA ASN A 173 12.57 18.72 5.48
C ASN A 173 12.66 17.31 6.11
N ASN A 174 11.60 16.83 6.76
CA ASN A 174 11.55 15.56 7.50
C ASN A 174 12.66 15.41 8.55
N MET A 175 13.06 16.50 9.21
CA MET A 175 14.07 16.48 10.26
C MET A 175 13.45 16.84 11.63
N ALA A 176 14.10 16.42 12.71
CA ALA A 176 13.84 16.99 14.02
C ALA A 176 14.32 18.45 14.07
N SER A 177 13.65 19.29 14.86
CA SER A 177 14.05 20.69 15.08
C SER A 177 15.45 20.77 15.70
N GLU A 178 16.22 21.80 15.33
CA GLU A 178 17.56 22.02 15.87
C GLU A 178 17.54 22.38 17.38
N GLN A 179 16.43 22.93 17.84
CA GLN A 179 16.18 23.29 19.23
C GLN A 179 15.10 22.37 19.81
N PRO A 180 15.17 21.99 21.10
CA PRO A 180 14.09 21.30 21.78
C PRO A 180 12.77 22.06 21.67
N SER A 181 11.67 21.33 21.55
CA SER A 181 10.30 21.85 21.65
C SER A 181 10.07 22.41 23.06
N PRO A 182 9.24 23.46 23.21
CA PRO A 182 8.82 23.92 24.54
C PRO A 182 8.05 22.86 25.34
N ASN A 183 7.52 21.82 24.69
CA ASN A 183 6.83 20.72 25.35
C ASN A 183 7.78 19.54 25.59
N PRO A 184 8.26 19.30 26.84
CA PRO A 184 9.05 18.11 27.14
C PRO A 184 8.20 16.84 27.02
N ILE A 185 8.86 15.67 26.91
CA ILE A 185 8.14 14.40 26.98
C ILE A 185 7.38 14.34 28.31
N PRO A 186 6.07 14.04 28.31
CA PRO A 186 5.30 14.06 29.55
C PRO A 186 5.82 13.05 30.57
N ALA A 187 5.89 13.43 31.85
CA ALA A 187 6.44 12.58 32.92
C ALA A 187 5.71 11.23 33.07
N ALA A 188 4.43 11.16 32.67
CA ALA A 188 3.68 9.91 32.60
C ALA A 188 4.27 8.87 31.65
N CYS A 189 5.15 9.27 30.72
CA CYS A 189 5.87 8.35 29.84
C CYS A 189 7.09 7.71 30.51
N GLN A 190 7.60 8.27 31.62
CA GLN A 190 8.85 7.82 32.23
C GLN A 190 8.85 6.33 32.62
N PRO A 191 7.81 5.78 33.29
CA PRO A 191 7.79 4.36 33.63
C PRO A 191 7.84 3.43 32.40
N ILE A 192 7.28 3.89 31.28
CA ILE A 192 7.31 3.15 30.00
C ILE A 192 8.70 3.26 29.38
N ILE A 193 9.34 4.43 29.44
CA ILE A 193 10.72 4.65 28.96
C ILE A 193 11.71 3.80 29.76
N ASP A 194 11.63 3.82 31.09
CA ASP A 194 12.47 3.02 31.97
C ASP A 194 12.33 1.53 31.65
N ARG A 195 11.08 1.05 31.45
CA ARG A 195 10.81 -0.32 30.99
C ARG A 195 11.46 -0.65 29.65
N MET A 196 11.51 0.29 28.70
CA MET A 196 12.19 0.08 27.42
C MET A 196 13.71 0.03 27.58
N LEU A 197 14.29 0.84 28.47
CA LEU A 197 15.72 0.84 28.77
C LEU A 197 16.14 -0.45 29.49
N ASP A 198 15.39 -0.86 30.52
CA ASP A 198 15.64 -2.09 31.28
C ASP A 198 15.55 -3.34 30.39
N ALA A 199 14.62 -3.34 29.42
CA ALA A 199 14.49 -4.40 28.43
C ALA A 199 15.56 -4.36 27.33
N GLY A 200 16.45 -3.35 27.31
CA GLY A 200 17.46 -3.17 26.28
C GLY A 200 16.91 -2.80 24.90
N ILE A 201 15.66 -2.33 24.82
CA ILE A 201 15.03 -1.88 23.57
C ILE A 201 15.73 -0.61 23.09
N PHE A 202 15.91 0.34 24.00
CA PHE A 202 16.72 1.53 23.77
C PHE A 202 18.04 1.41 24.54
N LYS A 203 19.14 1.87 23.92
CA LYS A 203 20.45 1.99 24.60
C LYS A 203 20.59 3.29 25.39
N GLU A 204 19.85 4.30 24.97
CA GLU A 204 19.85 5.64 25.52
C GLU A 204 18.41 6.13 25.60
N GLU A 205 18.13 7.02 26.54
CA GLU A 205 16.79 7.55 26.74
C GLU A 205 16.29 8.29 25.47
N PRO A 206 15.12 7.88 24.91
CA PRO A 206 14.52 8.56 23.77
C PRO A 206 14.10 9.97 24.17
N ASP A 207 14.50 10.94 23.35
CA ASP A 207 14.31 12.38 23.59
C ASP A 207 13.29 13.02 22.64
N GLN A 208 12.65 12.22 21.78
CA GLN A 208 11.58 12.67 20.88
C GLN A 208 10.39 11.74 20.94
N LEU A 209 9.21 12.30 21.17
CA LEU A 209 7.92 11.60 21.15
C LEU A 209 6.97 12.24 20.14
N THR A 210 6.40 11.43 19.25
CA THR A 210 5.30 11.85 18.36
C THR A 210 4.03 11.09 18.72
N VAL A 211 2.99 11.83 19.11
CA VAL A 211 1.65 11.28 19.34
C VAL A 211 0.82 11.45 18.07
N ASN A 212 0.30 10.36 17.53
CA ASN A 212 -0.58 10.36 16.37
C ASN A 212 -1.98 9.89 16.76
N ILE A 213 -3.01 10.64 16.34
CA ILE A 213 -4.42 10.34 16.64
C ILE A 213 -5.16 10.04 15.33
N TYR A 214 -5.72 8.84 15.24
CA TYR A 214 -6.37 8.30 14.05
C TYR A 214 -7.85 8.03 14.33
N GLU A 215 -8.72 8.80 13.69
CA GLU A 215 -10.15 8.47 13.57
C GLU A 215 -10.39 7.35 12.55
N PRO A 216 -11.53 6.66 12.58
CA PRO A 216 -11.90 5.69 11.55
C PRO A 216 -11.82 6.28 10.14
N GLY A 217 -11.07 5.63 9.24
CA GLY A 217 -10.79 6.13 7.89
C GLY A 217 -9.48 6.91 7.74
N ASN A 218 -8.88 7.38 8.84
CA ASN A 218 -7.58 8.01 8.81
C ASN A 218 -6.47 7.00 8.51
N GLY A 219 -5.31 7.54 8.12
CA GLY A 219 -4.12 6.76 7.83
C GLY A 219 -2.89 7.66 7.72
N ILE A 220 -1.75 7.02 7.51
CA ILE A 220 -0.47 7.68 7.21
C ILE A 220 0.11 7.02 5.97
N PRO A 221 0.51 7.79 4.94
CA PRO A 221 1.14 7.22 3.76
C PRO A 221 2.37 6.40 4.12
N SER A 222 2.66 5.38 3.30
CA SER A 222 3.85 4.56 3.45
C SER A 222 5.12 5.44 3.35
N HIS A 223 5.98 5.35 4.36
CA HIS A 223 7.20 6.17 4.49
C HIS A 223 8.26 5.43 5.30
N VAL A 224 9.51 5.91 5.22
CA VAL A 224 10.61 5.54 6.12
C VAL A 224 10.90 6.77 6.98
N ASP A 225 11.15 6.58 8.26
CA ASP A 225 11.60 7.66 9.13
C ASP A 225 13.03 8.05 8.76
N THR A 226 13.28 9.36 8.58
CA THR A 226 14.56 9.92 8.13
C THR A 226 15.75 9.34 8.89
N HIS A 227 16.72 8.79 8.15
CA HIS A 227 17.80 8.02 8.73
C HIS A 227 18.79 8.92 9.49
N SER A 228 18.99 10.15 9.01
CA SER A 228 19.88 11.13 9.66
C SER A 228 19.24 11.83 10.87
N ALA A 229 17.91 11.78 11.03
CA ALA A 229 17.21 12.49 12.10
C ALA A 229 17.15 11.69 13.41
N PHE A 230 17.12 10.36 13.32
CA PHE A 230 16.89 9.48 14.46
C PHE A 230 17.84 8.28 14.45
N SER A 231 18.19 7.79 15.64
CA SER A 231 18.98 6.57 15.81
C SER A 231 18.24 5.32 15.27
N ASP A 232 18.90 4.17 15.38
CA ASP A 232 18.44 2.87 14.88
C ASP A 232 17.09 2.41 15.45
N THR A 233 16.75 2.78 16.69
CA THR A 233 15.54 2.29 17.35
C THR A 233 14.37 3.26 17.21
N ILE A 234 13.23 2.73 16.76
CA ILE A 234 11.91 3.37 16.91
C ILE A 234 10.99 2.41 17.65
N ALA A 235 10.32 2.91 18.69
CA ALA A 235 9.26 2.17 19.35
C ALA A 235 7.91 2.90 19.21
N SER A 236 6.86 2.19 18.81
CA SER A 236 5.51 2.73 18.62
C SER A 236 4.52 1.98 19.52
N LEU A 237 4.07 2.65 20.57
CA LEU A 237 3.08 2.16 21.52
C LEU A 237 1.68 2.41 20.96
N SER A 238 0.81 1.40 21.01
CA SER A 238 -0.56 1.44 20.48
C SER A 238 -1.58 1.54 21.61
N LEU A 239 -2.47 2.53 21.55
CA LEU A 239 -3.49 2.82 22.56
C LEU A 239 -4.90 2.87 21.95
N LEU A 240 -5.91 2.69 22.80
CA LEU A 240 -7.35 2.70 22.58
C LEU A 240 -7.92 1.61 21.68
N SER A 241 -7.29 1.31 20.55
CA SER A 241 -7.76 0.28 19.64
C SER A 241 -6.67 -0.34 18.80
N ASP A 242 -6.90 -1.59 18.41
CA ASP A 242 -6.09 -2.33 17.45
C ASP A 242 -6.09 -1.65 16.07
N LEU A 243 -5.04 -1.90 15.29
CA LEU A 243 -4.95 -1.49 13.89
C LEU A 243 -3.93 -2.34 13.13
N VAL A 244 -4.10 -2.47 11.81
CA VAL A 244 -3.09 -3.09 10.94
C VAL A 244 -2.20 -2.03 10.28
N MET A 245 -0.89 -2.15 10.50
CA MET A 245 0.15 -1.36 9.85
C MET A 245 0.76 -2.16 8.68
N GLU A 246 0.93 -1.52 7.54
CA GLU A 246 1.50 -2.13 6.33
C GLU A 246 2.99 -1.79 6.25
N PHE A 247 3.85 -2.82 6.18
CA PHE A 247 5.26 -2.69 5.86
C PHE A 247 5.48 -3.07 4.39
N ARG A 248 6.05 -2.16 3.61
CA ARG A 248 6.34 -2.36 2.18
C ARG A 248 7.85 -2.38 1.97
N ASP A 249 8.35 -3.40 1.29
CA ASP A 249 9.78 -3.44 0.94
C ASP A 249 10.07 -2.30 -0.05
N PHE A 250 11.09 -1.50 0.25
CA PHE A 250 11.52 -0.43 -0.64
C PHE A 250 12.03 -0.97 -1.97
N ALA A 251 12.69 -2.14 -1.96
CA ALA A 251 13.22 -2.78 -3.17
C ALA A 251 12.12 -3.33 -4.09
N ASN A 252 11.05 -3.87 -3.52
CA ASN A 252 9.88 -4.36 -4.24
C ASN A 252 8.60 -3.91 -3.53
N THR A 253 8.03 -2.79 -3.98
CA THR A 253 6.85 -2.19 -3.34
C THR A 253 5.58 -3.05 -3.45
N SER A 254 5.60 -4.10 -4.27
CA SER A 254 4.55 -5.11 -4.35
C SER A 254 4.58 -6.09 -3.17
N THR A 255 5.73 -6.23 -2.49
CA THR A 255 5.87 -7.01 -1.26
C THR A 255 5.34 -6.20 -0.08
N ILE A 256 4.21 -6.65 0.47
CA ILE A 256 3.55 -6.04 1.62
C ILE A 256 3.52 -7.08 2.75
N TYR A 257 3.91 -6.65 3.95
CA TYR A 257 3.81 -7.41 5.17
C TYR A 257 2.92 -6.65 6.15
N ASP A 258 1.72 -7.18 6.36
CA ASP A 258 0.71 -6.58 7.25
C ASP A 258 0.93 -7.03 8.69
N VAL A 259 1.01 -6.07 9.60
CA VAL A 259 1.28 -6.31 11.02
C VAL A 259 0.10 -5.80 11.83
N LEU A 260 -0.54 -6.71 12.57
CA LEU A 260 -1.52 -6.33 13.58
C LEU A 260 -0.79 -5.67 14.75
N LEU A 261 -1.24 -4.48 15.13
CA LEU A 261 -0.81 -3.73 16.30
C LEU A 261 -1.97 -3.69 17.30
N PRO A 262 -2.05 -4.63 18.25
CA PRO A 262 -3.07 -4.64 19.28
C PRO A 262 -2.99 -3.40 20.18
N ARG A 263 -4.11 -3.02 20.79
CA ARG A 263 -4.12 -2.09 21.93
C ARG A 263 -3.14 -2.58 23.01
N LEU A 264 -2.52 -1.64 23.73
CA LEU A 264 -1.55 -1.89 24.80
C LEU A 264 -0.22 -2.50 24.36
N SER A 265 0.00 -2.68 23.05
CA SER A 265 1.24 -3.28 22.54
C SER A 265 2.29 -2.25 22.13
N LEU A 266 3.56 -2.66 22.19
CA LEU A 266 4.70 -1.91 21.66
C LEU A 266 5.26 -2.58 20.42
N ALA A 267 5.26 -1.89 19.29
CA ALA A 267 5.99 -2.30 18.10
C ALA A 267 7.39 -1.67 18.10
N VAL A 268 8.43 -2.47 17.94
CA VAL A 268 9.83 -2.01 17.92
C VAL A 268 10.42 -2.29 16.54
N MET A 269 10.91 -1.23 15.90
CA MET A 269 11.62 -1.28 14.63
C MET A 269 13.10 -0.95 14.87
N GLN A 270 13.98 -1.87 14.49
CA GLN A 270 15.43 -1.68 14.42
C GLN A 270 15.97 -2.23 13.10
N GLY A 271 17.19 -1.82 12.72
CA GLY A 271 17.90 -2.37 11.57
C GLY A 271 17.09 -2.35 10.28
N GLU A 272 16.87 -3.52 9.69
CA GLU A 272 16.19 -3.62 8.40
C GLU A 272 14.76 -3.06 8.42
N SER A 273 13.96 -3.40 9.44
CA SER A 273 12.58 -2.92 9.57
C SER A 273 12.48 -1.39 9.65
N ARG A 274 13.49 -0.74 10.24
CA ARG A 274 13.58 0.71 10.38
C ARG A 274 14.04 1.41 9.10
N TYR A 275 15.10 0.90 8.48
CA TYR A 275 15.83 1.62 7.43
C TYR A 275 15.45 1.22 6.00
N ARG A 276 14.96 0.00 5.79
CA ARG A 276 14.61 -0.51 4.46
C ARG A 276 13.11 -0.59 4.24
N TRP A 277 12.32 -0.86 5.27
CA TRP A 277 10.89 -1.06 5.07
C TRP A 277 10.11 0.23 5.26
N LYS A 278 9.24 0.54 4.30
CA LYS A 278 8.30 1.66 4.42
C LYS A 278 7.09 1.23 5.22
N HIS A 279 6.85 1.85 6.36
CA HIS A 279 5.67 1.57 7.16
C HIS A 279 4.58 2.60 6.90
N GLY A 280 3.32 2.19 6.99
CA GLY A 280 2.17 3.05 6.75
C GLY A 280 0.87 2.47 7.28
N ILE A 281 -0.14 3.33 7.37
CA ILE A 281 -1.50 2.93 7.74
C ILE A 281 -2.40 3.33 6.59
N ALA A 282 -2.95 2.34 5.88
CA ALA A 282 -3.85 2.58 4.76
C ALA A 282 -5.06 3.42 5.19
N LYS A 283 -5.57 4.30 4.31
CA LYS A 283 -6.81 5.05 4.56
C LYS A 283 -8.01 4.15 4.29
N ARG A 284 -8.55 3.54 5.35
CA ARG A 284 -9.71 2.63 5.29
C ARG A 284 -10.46 2.61 6.61
N LYS A 285 -11.72 2.18 6.59
CA LYS A 285 -12.56 2.05 7.79
C LYS A 285 -12.49 0.68 8.45
N TYR A 286 -12.01 -0.34 7.74
CA TYR A 286 -11.85 -1.70 8.27
C TYR A 286 -10.44 -2.19 7.96
N ASP A 287 -9.89 -2.93 8.90
CA ASP A 287 -8.76 -3.81 8.67
C ASP A 287 -9.25 -5.25 8.52
N VAL A 288 -8.41 -6.09 7.92
CA VAL A 288 -8.57 -7.55 8.00
C VAL A 288 -7.41 -8.04 8.83
N ASN A 289 -7.70 -8.76 9.91
CA ASN A 289 -6.68 -9.33 10.76
C ASN A 289 -5.79 -10.26 9.92
N PRO A 290 -4.47 -10.01 9.79
CA PRO A 290 -3.60 -10.77 8.90
C PRO A 290 -3.40 -12.22 9.33
N ILE A 291 -3.73 -12.56 10.59
CA ILE A 291 -3.63 -13.91 11.13
C ILE A 291 -4.96 -14.65 10.99
N THR A 292 -6.06 -14.01 11.39
CA THR A 292 -7.36 -14.68 11.54
C THR A 292 -8.33 -14.43 10.39
N ASN A 293 -7.99 -13.53 9.46
CA ASN A 293 -8.88 -13.04 8.40
C ASN A 293 -10.18 -12.40 8.93
N ARG A 294 -10.24 -12.08 10.22
CA ARG A 294 -11.40 -11.41 10.83
C ARG A 294 -11.44 -9.96 10.40
N LEU A 295 -12.63 -9.51 9.98
CA LEU A 295 -12.87 -8.10 9.68
C LEU A 295 -12.87 -7.31 10.99
N MET A 296 -12.14 -6.20 11.01
CA MET A 296 -11.96 -5.35 12.19
C MET A 296 -12.37 -3.92 11.86
N PRO A 297 -13.50 -3.41 12.36
CA PRO A 297 -13.85 -2.01 12.21
C PRO A 297 -12.84 -1.15 12.97
N ARG A 298 -12.28 -0.14 12.30
CA ARG A 298 -11.38 0.80 12.95
C ARG A 298 -12.16 1.69 13.91
N LYS A 299 -11.57 1.89 15.08
CA LYS A 299 -12.04 2.84 16.10
C LYS A 299 -11.00 3.96 16.24
N LEU A 300 -11.24 4.89 17.15
CA LEU A 300 -10.25 5.88 17.54
C LEU A 300 -8.99 5.16 18.05
N ARG A 301 -7.87 5.36 17.36
CA ARG A 301 -6.56 4.85 17.76
C ARG A 301 -5.61 6.00 18.07
N VAL A 302 -4.85 5.86 19.14
CA VAL A 302 -3.73 6.74 19.44
C VAL A 302 -2.44 5.93 19.42
N SER A 303 -1.35 6.52 18.94
CA SER A 303 -0.02 5.90 19.09
C SER A 303 1.04 6.89 19.52
N PHE A 304 1.90 6.43 20.42
CA PHE A 304 3.05 7.16 20.94
C PHE A 304 4.31 6.58 20.31
N THR A 305 4.97 7.34 19.46
CA THR A 305 6.19 6.90 18.78
C THR A 305 7.41 7.57 19.41
N PHE A 306 8.21 6.78 20.11
CA PHE A 306 9.43 7.18 20.80
C PHE A 306 10.64 6.99 19.89
N ARG A 307 11.54 7.99 19.90
CA ARG A 307 12.77 8.00 19.11
C ARG A 307 13.87 8.72 19.87
N LYS A 308 15.12 8.37 19.55
CA LYS A 308 16.31 9.14 19.94
C LYS A 308 16.77 9.97 18.75
N VAL A 309 16.80 11.29 18.88
CA VAL A 309 17.34 12.19 17.87
C VAL A 309 18.85 11.97 17.77
N THR A 310 19.35 11.91 16.53
CA THR A 310 20.79 11.92 16.28
C THR A 310 21.14 13.09 15.38
N ARG A 311 22.37 13.59 15.54
CA ARG A 311 22.99 14.57 14.63
C ARG A 311 24.20 13.98 13.92
N GLU A 312 24.51 12.72 14.21
CA GLU A 312 25.59 12.01 13.56
C GLU A 312 25.16 11.56 12.17
N LYS A 313 26.13 11.49 11.26
CA LYS A 313 25.90 11.01 9.89
C LYS A 313 25.53 9.53 9.93
N CYS A 314 24.37 9.18 9.38
CA CYS A 314 23.88 7.81 9.42
C CYS A 314 24.82 6.81 8.71
N GLN A 315 25.16 5.72 9.41
CA GLN A 315 26.04 4.64 8.94
C GLN A 315 25.31 3.32 8.67
N CYS A 316 23.99 3.34 8.47
CA CYS A 316 23.21 2.11 8.21
C CYS A 316 23.71 1.35 6.97
N PRO A 317 23.60 0.01 6.90
CA PRO A 317 24.04 -0.73 5.71
C PRO A 317 23.16 -0.47 4.47
N PHE A 318 21.99 0.14 4.64
CA PHE A 318 21.00 0.43 3.60
C PHE A 318 21.25 1.77 2.91
N ILE A 319 22.38 1.87 2.20
CA ILE A 319 22.86 3.14 1.62
C ILE A 319 21.86 3.70 0.60
N GLU A 320 21.25 2.82 -0.18
CA GLU A 320 20.35 3.15 -1.29
C GLU A 320 19.04 3.81 -0.84
N TYR A 321 18.71 3.70 0.44
CA TYR A 321 17.48 4.25 1.04
C TYR A 321 17.76 5.37 2.04
N CYS A 322 19.04 5.64 2.32
CA CYS A 322 19.47 6.64 3.28
C CYS A 322 19.44 8.04 2.67
N ASP A 323 18.92 9.02 3.42
CA ASP A 323 18.94 10.44 3.04
C ASP A 323 20.34 11.09 3.16
N TRP A 324 21.30 10.41 3.80
CA TRP A 324 22.67 10.87 3.92
C TRP A 324 23.58 10.20 2.87
N ASP A 325 24.02 10.97 1.88
CA ASP A 325 25.02 10.51 0.92
C ASP A 325 26.41 10.49 1.56
N ARG A 326 27.05 9.32 1.60
CA ARG A 326 28.39 9.12 2.19
C ARG A 326 29.47 9.57 1.20
N ASN A 327 29.49 10.88 0.91
CA ASN A 327 30.42 11.51 -0.02
C ASN A 327 30.42 10.86 -1.42
N GLY A 328 29.23 10.59 -1.98
CA GLY A 328 29.08 9.97 -3.29
C GLY A 328 29.08 8.44 -3.28
N ALA A 329 28.88 7.79 -2.12
CA ALA A 329 28.70 6.34 -2.07
C ALA A 329 27.39 5.89 -2.76
N MET A 330 26.37 6.74 -2.81
CA MET A 330 25.16 6.51 -3.63
C MET A 330 25.36 6.81 -5.11
N LYS A 331 26.58 7.21 -5.54
CA LYS A 331 26.83 7.51 -6.94
C LYS A 331 26.49 6.28 -7.77
N ILE A 332 25.62 6.51 -8.75
CA ILE A 332 25.29 5.54 -9.79
C ILE A 332 26.60 4.90 -10.25
N PRO A 333 26.69 3.56 -10.24
CA PRO A 333 27.89 2.87 -10.66
C PRO A 333 28.38 3.36 -12.02
N ASP A 334 29.65 3.72 -12.13
CA ASP A 334 30.23 4.11 -13.42
C ASP A 334 30.55 2.87 -14.29
N ASN A 335 30.49 1.67 -13.70
CA ASN A 335 30.72 0.40 -14.39
C ASN A 335 29.42 -0.21 -14.94
N ASP A 336 29.54 -0.92 -16.06
CA ASP A 336 28.38 -1.47 -16.78
C ASP A 336 27.79 -2.73 -16.16
N GLU A 337 28.62 -3.61 -15.59
CA GLU A 337 28.21 -4.91 -15.07
C GLU A 337 27.32 -4.75 -13.83
N TYR A 338 27.73 -3.87 -12.93
CA TYR A 338 26.95 -3.51 -11.75
C TYR A 338 25.71 -2.71 -12.16
N GLY A 339 25.81 -1.80 -13.14
CA GLY A 339 24.66 -1.11 -13.71
C GLY A 339 23.59 -2.06 -14.27
N ALA A 340 24.00 -3.13 -14.98
CA ALA A 340 23.11 -4.16 -15.49
C ALA A 340 22.50 -5.01 -14.36
N THR A 341 23.23 -5.25 -13.28
CA THR A 341 22.74 -5.98 -12.10
C THR A 341 21.64 -5.19 -11.38
N ILE A 342 21.83 -3.88 -11.21
CA ILE A 342 20.83 -2.95 -10.66
C ILE A 342 19.57 -2.93 -11.55
N GLU A 343 19.74 -2.83 -12.88
CA GLU A 343 18.63 -2.88 -13.84
C GLU A 343 17.84 -4.19 -13.71
N LYS A 344 18.53 -5.33 -13.65
CA LYS A 344 17.87 -6.65 -13.49
C LYS A 344 17.04 -6.73 -12.21
N ARG A 345 17.56 -6.20 -11.10
CA ARG A 345 16.92 -6.29 -9.78
C ARG A 345 15.77 -5.30 -9.59
N TYR A 346 15.95 -4.05 -10.01
CA TYR A 346 15.02 -2.97 -9.70
C TYR A 346 14.14 -2.54 -10.88
N VAL A 347 14.47 -2.97 -12.10
CA VAL A 347 13.65 -2.72 -13.30
C VAL A 347 13.02 -4.04 -13.73
N SER A 348 13.81 -5.01 -14.20
CA SER A 348 13.26 -6.25 -14.78
C SER A 348 12.38 -7.01 -13.77
N ALA A 349 12.91 -7.34 -12.59
CA ALA A 349 12.14 -8.11 -11.60
C ALA A 349 10.86 -7.37 -11.13
N VAL A 350 10.88 -6.04 -11.07
CA VAL A 350 9.71 -5.23 -10.72
C VAL A 350 8.66 -5.31 -11.83
N TYR A 351 9.06 -5.07 -13.10
CA TYR A 351 8.15 -5.17 -14.25
C TYR A 351 7.56 -6.58 -14.40
N ASP A 352 8.37 -7.63 -14.21
CA ASP A 352 7.90 -9.02 -14.22
C ASP A 352 6.85 -9.25 -13.11
N SER A 353 7.06 -8.69 -11.92
CA SER A 353 6.13 -8.85 -10.79
C SER A 353 4.80 -8.10 -10.97
N ILE A 354 4.76 -7.04 -11.79
CA ILE A 354 3.57 -6.20 -12.00
C ILE A 354 2.92 -6.42 -13.37
N ALA A 355 3.42 -7.34 -14.19
CA ALA A 355 3.05 -7.48 -15.61
C ALA A 355 1.53 -7.61 -15.81
N ASP A 356 0.86 -8.50 -15.06
CA ASP A 356 -0.59 -8.73 -15.18
C ASP A 356 -1.41 -7.47 -14.85
N HIS A 357 -1.06 -6.77 -13.76
CA HIS A 357 -1.75 -5.54 -13.37
C HIS A 357 -1.43 -4.39 -14.35
N PHE A 358 -0.20 -4.32 -14.85
CA PHE A 358 0.22 -3.35 -15.85
C PHE A 358 -0.59 -3.50 -17.14
N ASP A 359 -0.79 -4.74 -17.58
CA ASP A 359 -1.52 -5.07 -18.80
C ASP A 359 -2.96 -4.53 -18.76
N ILE A 360 -3.68 -4.79 -17.67
CA ILE A 360 -5.09 -4.43 -17.48
C ILE A 360 -5.33 -2.91 -17.35
N THR A 361 -4.38 -2.17 -16.77
CA THR A 361 -4.65 -0.80 -16.30
C THR A 361 -4.18 0.30 -17.25
N ARG A 362 -3.41 -0.01 -18.30
CA ARG A 362 -2.69 0.99 -19.11
C ARG A 362 -2.92 0.86 -20.62
N HIS A 363 -4.18 0.98 -21.04
CA HIS A 363 -4.56 0.96 -22.47
C HIS A 363 -4.65 2.35 -23.14
N ALA A 364 -4.75 3.43 -22.36
CA ALA A 364 -4.92 4.77 -22.93
C ALA A 364 -3.64 5.29 -23.61
N GLN A 365 -3.77 5.69 -24.87
CA GLN A 365 -2.70 6.36 -25.62
C GLN A 365 -2.52 7.79 -25.13
N TRP A 366 -1.27 8.24 -25.08
CA TRP A 366 -0.95 9.62 -24.74
C TRP A 366 -1.13 10.49 -25.97
N ASN A 367 -1.87 11.60 -25.84
CA ASN A 367 -2.19 12.49 -26.97
C ASN A 367 -0.95 12.97 -27.74
N GLY A 368 0.16 13.25 -27.05
CA GLY A 368 1.41 13.64 -27.71
C GLY A 368 1.99 12.55 -28.61
N ILE A 369 1.90 11.29 -28.18
CA ILE A 369 2.36 10.13 -28.95
C ILE A 369 1.42 9.87 -30.13
N ALA A 370 0.11 9.98 -29.92
CA ALA A 370 -0.87 9.87 -31.00
C ALA A 370 -0.64 10.92 -32.10
N LYS A 371 -0.34 12.18 -31.72
CA LYS A 371 0.00 13.24 -32.69
C LYS A 371 1.31 12.96 -33.43
N PHE A 372 2.33 12.47 -32.73
CA PHE A 372 3.59 12.08 -33.38
C PHE A 372 3.37 10.99 -34.42
N LEU A 373 2.62 9.94 -34.08
CA LEU A 373 2.29 8.84 -34.99
C LEU A 373 1.45 9.29 -36.20
N ALA A 374 0.57 10.28 -36.03
CA ALA A 374 -0.26 10.81 -37.11
C ALA A 374 0.51 11.58 -38.20
N ASN A 375 1.79 11.92 -37.97
CA ASN A 375 2.63 12.62 -38.94
C ASN A 375 3.27 11.68 -39.97
N PHE A 376 3.10 10.37 -39.84
CA PHE A 376 3.69 9.39 -40.74
C PHE A 376 2.67 8.86 -41.74
N GLU A 377 3.15 8.61 -42.96
CA GLU A 377 2.33 8.04 -44.02
C GLU A 377 1.91 6.60 -43.69
N PRO A 378 0.72 6.15 -44.15
CA PRO A 378 0.33 4.75 -44.14
C PRO A 378 1.43 3.83 -44.69
N GLY A 379 1.65 2.69 -44.04
CA GLY A 379 2.70 1.73 -44.36
C GLY A 379 4.07 2.06 -43.74
N THR A 380 4.21 3.19 -43.03
CA THR A 380 5.43 3.51 -42.29
C THR A 380 5.69 2.47 -41.21
N ILE A 381 6.94 1.99 -41.14
CA ILE A 381 7.40 1.09 -40.09
C ILE A 381 7.81 1.90 -38.87
N VAL A 382 7.23 1.53 -37.71
CA VAL A 382 7.49 2.17 -36.42
C VAL A 382 7.99 1.13 -35.42
N TYR A 383 9.13 1.40 -34.79
CA TYR A 383 9.70 0.54 -33.76
C TYR A 383 9.36 1.05 -32.36
N ASP A 384 8.70 0.24 -31.53
CA ASP A 384 8.33 0.60 -30.15
C ASP A 384 9.24 -0.10 -29.13
N ILE A 385 10.24 0.64 -28.65
CA ILE A 385 11.21 0.16 -27.65
C ILE A 385 10.54 0.16 -26.28
N GLY A 386 10.52 -1.01 -25.64
CA GLY A 386 9.90 -1.18 -24.32
C GLY A 386 8.37 -1.07 -24.35
N CYS A 387 7.75 -1.58 -25.41
CA CYS A 387 6.31 -1.45 -25.70
C CYS A 387 5.37 -1.97 -24.60
N GLY A 388 5.86 -2.74 -23.63
CA GLY A 388 5.06 -3.29 -22.54
C GLY A 388 3.92 -4.17 -23.06
N ASN A 389 2.68 -3.78 -22.79
CA ASN A 389 1.47 -4.44 -23.29
C ASN A 389 1.15 -4.11 -24.77
N GLY A 390 1.98 -3.31 -25.44
CA GLY A 390 1.74 -2.95 -26.83
C GLY A 390 0.57 -1.98 -27.02
N LYS A 391 0.22 -1.13 -26.04
CA LYS A 391 -0.89 -0.15 -26.17
C LYS A 391 -0.77 0.81 -27.36
N TYR A 392 0.41 0.94 -27.97
CA TYR A 392 0.63 1.72 -29.19
C TYR A 392 0.54 0.88 -30.47
N LEU A 393 0.39 -0.45 -30.36
CA LEU A 393 0.14 -1.39 -31.46
C LEU A 393 -1.38 -1.48 -31.75
N LYS A 394 -2.00 -0.42 -32.26
CA LYS A 394 -3.35 -0.53 -32.84
C LYS A 394 -3.28 -1.29 -34.18
N LEU A 395 -4.29 -2.13 -34.43
CA LEU A 395 -4.50 -2.85 -35.69
C LEU A 395 -5.29 -2.02 -36.73
N ASP A 396 -5.86 -0.87 -36.34
CA ASP A 396 -6.67 0.00 -37.22
C ASP A 396 -5.92 1.22 -37.75
N ASP A 397 -4.69 1.48 -37.28
CA ASP A 397 -3.83 2.48 -37.90
C ASP A 397 -3.10 1.79 -39.05
N SER A 398 -3.07 2.42 -40.22
CA SER A 398 -2.53 1.83 -41.45
C SER A 398 -1.00 1.66 -41.42
N LEU A 399 -0.38 1.47 -40.25
CA LEU A 399 1.05 1.36 -40.00
C LEU A 399 1.46 -0.12 -39.89
N ILE A 400 2.67 -0.47 -40.36
CA ILE A 400 3.23 -1.81 -40.21
C ILE A 400 4.20 -1.79 -39.03
N LYS A 401 3.80 -2.32 -37.88
CA LYS A 401 4.62 -2.31 -36.66
C LYS A 401 5.32 -3.64 -36.49
N VAL A 402 6.65 -3.64 -36.58
CA VAL A 402 7.48 -4.86 -36.59
C VAL A 402 8.39 -4.91 -35.37
N ARG A 403 8.70 -6.12 -34.88
CA ARG A 403 9.49 -6.38 -33.66
C ARG A 403 10.97 -6.70 -33.93
N PHE A 404 11.50 -6.51 -35.14
CA PHE A 404 12.90 -6.84 -35.48
C PHE A 404 13.59 -5.77 -36.36
N LEU A 405 14.92 -5.71 -36.23
CA LEU A 405 15.85 -4.66 -36.67
C LEU A 405 16.16 -4.65 -38.19
N VAL A 406 15.64 -3.68 -38.95
CA VAL A 406 16.27 -3.17 -40.20
C VAL A 406 15.89 -1.68 -40.39
N PHE A 407 16.83 -0.84 -40.86
CA PHE A 407 16.74 0.62 -41.10
C PHE A 407 15.34 1.28 -41.15
N GLU A 408 15.05 2.21 -40.22
CA GLU A 408 13.67 2.61 -39.89
C GLU A 408 13.32 4.08 -40.10
N SER A 409 12.02 4.35 -40.29
CA SER A 409 11.49 5.70 -40.51
C SER A 409 11.05 6.40 -39.21
N ALA A 410 10.62 5.64 -38.20
CA ALA A 410 10.15 6.19 -36.94
C ALA A 410 10.44 5.27 -35.74
N ILE A 411 10.83 5.83 -34.60
CA ILE A 411 11.06 5.10 -33.35
C ILE A 411 10.27 5.73 -32.20
N LEU A 412 9.61 4.89 -31.41
CA LEU A 412 9.06 5.23 -30.10
C LEU A 412 9.96 4.62 -29.01
N CYS A 413 10.34 5.44 -28.05
CA CYS A 413 11.06 4.99 -26.86
C CYS A 413 10.45 5.67 -25.63
N ILE A 414 9.38 5.08 -25.11
CA ILE A 414 8.51 5.71 -24.14
C ILE A 414 8.83 5.23 -22.73
N ALA A 415 9.34 6.12 -21.88
CA ALA A 415 9.64 5.80 -20.48
C ALA A 415 10.59 4.58 -20.31
N VAL A 416 11.59 4.44 -21.19
CA VAL A 416 12.56 3.33 -21.11
C VAL A 416 13.96 3.78 -20.68
N ILE A 417 14.53 4.78 -21.35
CA ILE A 417 15.97 5.12 -21.21
C ILE A 417 16.35 5.53 -19.79
N HIS A 418 15.42 6.13 -19.03
CA HIS A 418 15.67 6.53 -17.64
C HIS A 418 15.80 5.34 -16.67
N HIS A 419 15.43 4.13 -17.09
CA HIS A 419 15.69 2.90 -16.33
C HIS A 419 17.12 2.38 -16.51
N LEU A 420 17.88 2.87 -17.51
CA LEU A 420 19.28 2.49 -17.68
C LEU A 420 20.15 3.23 -16.67
N THR A 421 20.86 2.46 -15.84
CA THR A 421 21.53 2.93 -14.63
C THR A 421 22.59 3.99 -14.97
N THR A 422 23.52 3.68 -15.89
CA THR A 422 24.69 4.54 -16.13
C THR A 422 24.49 5.53 -17.28
N LYS A 423 25.14 6.70 -17.19
CA LYS A 423 25.16 7.70 -18.29
C LYS A 423 25.68 7.08 -19.59
N ARG A 424 26.71 6.23 -19.51
CA ARG A 424 27.31 5.54 -20.66
C ARG A 424 26.32 4.61 -21.36
N ARG A 425 25.47 3.89 -20.59
CA ARG A 425 24.43 3.02 -21.14
C ARG A 425 23.29 3.81 -21.77
N ARG A 426 22.88 4.92 -21.15
CA ARG A 426 21.89 5.85 -21.74
C ARG A 426 22.37 6.45 -23.06
N ILE A 427 23.62 6.91 -23.11
CA ILE A 427 24.24 7.41 -24.34
C ILE A 427 24.27 6.31 -25.41
N ARG A 428 24.72 5.09 -25.06
CA ARG A 428 24.73 3.97 -26.01
C ARG A 428 23.35 3.61 -26.53
N ALA A 429 22.32 3.62 -25.69
CA ALA A 429 20.95 3.38 -26.13
C ALA A 429 20.47 4.44 -27.14
N ILE A 430 20.79 5.72 -26.90
CA ILE A 430 20.47 6.80 -27.84
C ILE A 430 21.28 6.68 -29.13
N GLN A 431 22.57 6.34 -29.03
CA GLN A 431 23.42 6.09 -30.20
C GLN A 431 22.87 4.94 -31.05
N GLU A 432 22.39 3.86 -30.43
CA GLU A 432 21.74 2.76 -31.14
C GLU A 432 20.43 3.21 -31.80
N ILE A 433 19.59 3.99 -31.12
CA ILE A 433 18.38 4.60 -31.72
C ILE A 433 18.76 5.42 -32.96
N ILE A 434 19.77 6.27 -32.88
CA ILE A 434 20.24 7.10 -34.00
C ILE A 434 20.79 6.21 -35.13
N ARG A 435 21.55 5.15 -34.80
CA ARG A 435 22.15 4.24 -35.77
C ARG A 435 21.11 3.51 -36.62
N ILE A 436 19.95 3.18 -36.04
CA ILE A 436 18.89 2.45 -36.74
C ILE A 436 17.89 3.37 -37.48
N LEU A 437 17.88 4.67 -37.18
CA LEU A 437 17.10 5.64 -37.96
C LEU A 437 17.72 5.84 -39.34
N LYS A 438 16.88 5.83 -40.37
CA LYS A 438 17.26 6.29 -41.70
C LYS A 438 17.48 7.81 -41.70
N SER A 439 18.16 8.32 -42.73
CA SER A 439 18.28 9.77 -42.93
C SER A 439 16.90 10.42 -43.03
N GLY A 440 16.64 11.45 -42.22
CA GLY A 440 15.34 12.10 -42.09
C GLY A 440 14.31 11.34 -41.24
N GLY A 441 14.66 10.17 -40.70
CA GLY A 441 13.83 9.44 -39.74
C GLY A 441 13.70 10.19 -38.40
N GLN A 442 12.61 9.93 -37.68
CA GLN A 442 12.28 10.64 -36.44
C GLN A 442 12.16 9.69 -35.26
N ALA A 443 12.68 10.07 -34.09
CA ALA A 443 12.45 9.34 -32.84
C ALA A 443 11.70 10.20 -31.82
N CYS A 444 10.73 9.59 -31.14
CA CYS A 444 10.07 10.16 -29.97
C CYS A 444 10.57 9.45 -28.72
N ILE A 445 11.36 10.15 -27.91
CA ILE A 445 11.91 9.66 -26.65
C ILE A 445 11.23 10.40 -25.50
N THR A 446 10.69 9.67 -24.53
CA THR A 446 10.17 10.28 -23.29
C THR A 446 10.81 9.64 -22.06
N VAL A 447 11.10 10.48 -21.06
CA VAL A 447 11.75 10.07 -19.81
C VAL A 447 11.05 10.68 -18.61
N TRP A 448 11.13 10.01 -17.46
CA TRP A 448 10.70 10.55 -16.19
C TRP A 448 11.91 11.07 -15.43
N ALA A 449 11.79 12.28 -14.87
CA ALA A 449 12.74 12.85 -13.93
C ALA A 449 12.04 13.07 -12.59
N TYR A 450 12.75 12.87 -11.47
CA TYR A 450 12.24 13.22 -10.15
C TYR A 450 12.33 14.73 -9.95
N GLU A 451 13.48 15.34 -10.28
CA GLU A 451 13.60 16.78 -10.48
C GLU A 451 12.98 17.15 -11.85
N GLN A 452 11.67 17.38 -11.86
CA GLN A 452 10.99 17.93 -13.04
C GLN A 452 11.25 19.45 -13.20
N LYS A 453 12.25 20.01 -12.51
CA LYS A 453 12.68 21.40 -12.62
C LYS A 453 14.08 21.43 -13.22
N LEU A 454 14.29 22.29 -14.20
CA LEU A 454 15.61 22.61 -14.73
C LEU A 454 15.85 24.10 -14.48
N SER A 455 16.85 24.45 -13.68
CA SER A 455 17.13 25.85 -13.32
C SER A 455 15.89 26.59 -12.78
N ASP A 456 15.19 25.94 -11.83
CA ASP A 456 13.92 26.39 -11.23
C ASP A 456 12.69 26.50 -12.15
N GLU A 457 12.86 26.31 -13.46
CA GLU A 457 11.74 26.24 -14.39
C GLU A 457 11.07 24.86 -14.35
N PRO A 458 9.77 24.78 -14.01
CA PRO A 458 9.05 23.51 -13.99
C PRO A 458 8.82 23.01 -15.42
N SER A 459 8.93 21.69 -15.61
CA SER A 459 8.60 21.06 -16.89
C SER A 459 7.14 21.33 -17.28
N GLU A 460 6.85 21.32 -18.58
CA GLU A 460 5.47 21.40 -19.08
C GLU A 460 4.56 20.33 -18.47
N TYR A 461 5.13 19.15 -18.18
CA TYR A 461 4.44 18.09 -17.47
C TYR A 461 4.03 18.51 -16.04
N LEU A 462 4.90 19.17 -15.28
CA LEU A 462 4.55 19.73 -13.96
C LEU A 462 3.46 20.79 -14.07
N LYS A 463 3.58 21.73 -15.04
CA LYS A 463 2.59 22.79 -15.28
C LYS A 463 1.21 22.19 -15.61
N MET A 464 1.16 21.16 -16.45
CA MET A 464 -0.08 20.43 -16.79
C MET A 464 -0.67 19.67 -15.60
N ARG A 465 0.17 19.05 -14.76
CA ARG A 465 -0.27 18.30 -13.57
C ARG A 465 -0.78 19.22 -12.46
N GLN A 466 -0.18 20.41 -12.28
CA GLN A 466 -0.69 21.46 -11.40
C GLN A 466 -2.09 21.91 -11.84
N LYS A 467 -2.25 22.27 -13.12
CA LYS A 467 -3.58 22.60 -13.69
C LYS A 467 -4.62 21.51 -13.46
N LYS A 468 -4.26 20.23 -13.63
CA LYS A 468 -5.17 19.11 -13.33
C LYS A 468 -5.56 19.01 -11.85
N ARG A 469 -4.62 19.25 -10.91
CA ARG A 469 -4.92 19.29 -9.48
C ARG A 469 -5.83 20.47 -9.12
N ASP A 470 -5.60 21.63 -9.72
CA ASP A 470 -6.40 22.83 -9.46
C ASP A 470 -7.84 22.68 -9.97
N VAL A 471 -8.02 21.99 -11.10
CA VAL A 471 -9.35 21.62 -11.61
C VAL A 471 -10.04 20.60 -10.71
N GLN A 472 -9.32 19.58 -10.22
CA GLN A 472 -9.88 18.59 -9.28
C GLN A 472 -10.24 19.20 -7.92
N MET A 473 -9.43 20.13 -7.39
CA MET A 473 -9.74 20.84 -6.15
C MET A 473 -10.96 21.76 -6.28
N LYS A 474 -11.17 22.36 -7.45
CA LYS A 474 -12.36 23.16 -7.75
C LYS A 474 -13.63 22.31 -7.89
N SER A 475 -13.53 21.07 -8.38
CA SER A 475 -14.69 20.16 -8.46
C SER A 475 -15.09 19.53 -7.12
N SER A 476 -14.17 19.44 -6.15
CA SER A 476 -14.44 18.92 -4.79
C SER A 476 -14.95 19.97 -3.79
N ARG A 477 -15.15 21.22 -4.25
CA ARG A 477 -15.76 22.31 -3.46
C ARG A 477 -17.21 22.61 -3.86
N LYS A 478 -17.84 21.72 -4.63
CA LYS A 478 -19.29 21.76 -4.92
C LYS A 478 -20.00 20.62 -4.24
#